data_AF-A0A2T2WXU4-F1
#
_entry.id   AF-A0A2T2WXU4-F1
#
_cell.length_a   1.000
_cell.length_b   1.000
_cell.length_c   1.000
_cell.angle_alpha   90.00
_cell.angle_beta   90.00
_cell.angle_gamma   90.00
#
_symmetry.space_group_name_H-M   'P 1'
#
loop_
_entity.id
_entity.type
_entity.pdbx_description
1 polymer ?
#
loop_
_entity_poly.entity_id
_entity_poly.type
_entity_poly.pdbx_seq_one_letter_code
_entity_poly.pdbx_strand_id
1 'polypeptide(L)'
;MVTMDIVVVSVDRSKPDVVIANTSVDLLHCRITMPKTALKALGYSVFRPKVLRPLIDAIIMRQIERHNGTLPLGGIVLDEADLDGLPRYEG
;
A
#
# COMPACT_ATOMS: atom_id res chain seq x y z
N MET A 1 17.77 -8.71 -15.38
CA MET A 1 16.70 -7.99 -16.10
C MET A 1 15.72 -7.56 -15.04
N VAL A 2 15.64 -6.26 -14.75
CA VAL A 2 14.64 -5.75 -13.81
C VAL A 2 13.33 -5.74 -14.59
N THR A 3 12.54 -6.81 -14.46
CA THR A 3 11.10 -6.73 -14.71
C THR A 3 10.61 -5.64 -13.76
N MET A 4 10.51 -4.41 -14.25
CA MET A 4 9.93 -3.33 -13.49
C MET A 4 8.47 -3.68 -13.34
N ASP A 5 8.11 -4.21 -12.17
CA ASP A 5 6.73 -4.35 -11.74
C ASP A 5 6.03 -3.02 -12.06
N ILE A 6 5.11 -3.02 -13.02
CA ILE A 6 4.41 -1.80 -13.41
C ILE A 6 3.44 -1.49 -12.29
N VAL A 7 3.91 -0.86 -11.22
CA VAL A 7 3.05 -0.47 -10.12
C VAL A 7 2.29 0.78 -10.54
N VAL A 8 1.01 0.61 -10.85
CA VAL A 8 0.07 1.72 -11.09
C VAL A 8 -0.70 1.92 -9.80
N VAL A 9 -0.63 3.10 -9.20
CA VAL A 9 -1.39 3.43 -7.99
C VAL A 9 -2.48 4.43 -8.32
N SER A 10 -3.72 4.04 -8.11
CA SER A 10 -4.85 4.98 -8.03
C SER A 10 -5.41 4.97 -6.61
N VAL A 11 -5.85 6.12 -6.12
CA VAL A 11 -6.34 6.27 -4.75
C VAL A 11 -7.79 6.73 -4.77
N ASP A 12 -8.69 5.88 -4.27
CA ASP A 12 -10.10 6.21 -3.98
C ASP A 12 -10.25 6.58 -2.49
N ARG A 13 -10.96 7.68 -2.24
CA ARG A 13 -11.21 8.24 -0.91
C ARG A 13 -12.70 8.36 -0.59
N SER A 14 -13.54 7.59 -1.30
CA SER A 14 -14.99 7.54 -1.12
C SER A 14 -15.42 7.21 0.31
N LYS A 15 -14.55 6.63 1.14
CA LYS A 15 -14.80 6.36 2.56
C LYS A 15 -14.08 7.36 3.50
N PRO A 16 -14.75 7.82 4.56
CA PRO A 16 -14.20 8.86 5.44
C PRO A 16 -13.01 8.39 6.29
N ASP A 17 -12.96 7.12 6.69
CA ASP A 17 -11.95 6.63 7.65
C ASP A 17 -10.77 5.87 7.02
N VAL A 18 -10.86 5.53 5.74
CA VAL A 18 -9.86 4.72 5.04
C VAL A 18 -9.41 5.35 3.73
N VAL A 19 -8.25 4.94 3.25
CA VAL A 19 -7.74 5.18 1.91
C VAL A 19 -7.72 3.85 1.17
N ILE A 20 -8.30 3.80 -0.02
CA ILE A 20 -8.28 2.61 -0.87
C ILE A 20 -7.31 2.90 -2.01
N ALA A 21 -6.20 2.17 -2.05
CA ALA A 21 -5.28 2.20 -3.16
C ALA A 21 -5.52 0.97 -4.05
N ASN A 22 -5.77 1.17 -5.34
CA ASN A 22 -5.78 0.07 -6.30
C ASN A 22 -4.41 0.03 -6.98
N THR A 23 -3.78 -1.13 -6.93
CA THR A 23 -2.48 -1.41 -7.50
C THR A 23 -2.58 -2.46 -8.60
N SER A 24 -1.77 -2.32 -9.63
CA SER A 24 -1.45 -3.42 -10.56
C SER A 24 0.01 -3.77 -10.32
N VAL A 25 0.33 -5.03 -10.06
CA VAL A 25 1.71 -5.54 -9.90
C VAL A 25 1.79 -6.78 -10.77
N ASP A 26 2.70 -6.85 -11.74
CA ASP A 26 2.74 -7.97 -12.70
C ASP A 26 1.39 -8.32 -13.34
N LEU A 27 0.61 -7.29 -13.69
CA LEU A 27 -0.77 -7.41 -14.22
C LEU A 27 -1.79 -7.99 -13.22
N LEU A 28 -1.39 -8.30 -11.99
CA LEU A 28 -2.27 -8.68 -10.90
C LEU A 28 -2.84 -7.43 -10.22
N HIS A 29 -4.16 -7.29 -10.26
CA HIS A 29 -4.85 -6.25 -9.54
C HIS A 29 -4.92 -6.59 -8.05
N CYS A 30 -4.40 -5.70 -7.21
CA CYS A 30 -4.49 -5.79 -5.77
C CYS A 30 -5.07 -4.50 -5.20
N ARG A 31 -6.11 -4.64 -4.38
CA ARG A 31 -6.70 -3.52 -3.66
C ARG A 31 -6.09 -3.45 -2.27
N ILE A 32 -5.50 -2.33 -1.89
CA ILE A 32 -4.95 -2.08 -0.57
C ILE A 32 -5.88 -1.12 0.19
N THR A 33 -6.39 -1.53 1.34
CA THR A 33 -7.22 -0.70 2.21
C THR A 33 -6.41 -0.30 3.44
N MET A 34 -6.24 1.00 3.65
CA MET A 34 -5.38 1.57 4.69
C MET A 34 -6.19 2.50 5.60
N PRO A 35 -6.23 2.27 6.92
CA PRO A 35 -6.85 3.22 7.84
C PRO A 35 -6.13 4.57 7.83
N LYS A 36 -6.87 5.69 7.81
CA LYS A 36 -6.26 7.02 7.88
C LYS A 36 -5.55 7.26 9.22
N THR A 37 -5.99 6.61 10.29
CA THR A 37 -5.33 6.62 11.60
C THR A 37 -3.93 6.03 11.51
N ALA A 38 -3.79 4.86 10.88
CA ALA A 38 -2.50 4.22 10.60
C ALA A 38 -1.59 5.10 9.73
N LEU A 39 -2.13 5.67 8.64
CA LEU A 39 -1.36 6.58 7.78
C LEU A 39 -0.86 7.81 8.54
N LYS A 40 -1.70 8.40 9.41
CA LYS A 40 -1.31 9.52 10.26
C LYS A 40 -0.23 9.14 11.27
N ALA A 41 -0.28 7.93 11.85
CA ALA A 41 0.76 7.42 12.75
C ALA A 41 2.13 7.29 12.05
N LEU A 42 2.12 7.05 10.73
CA LEU A 42 3.30 7.03 9.87
C LEU A 42 3.70 8.44 9.34
N GLY A 43 3.05 9.51 9.79
CA GLY A 43 3.35 10.89 9.40
C GLY A 43 2.65 11.37 8.11
N TYR A 44 1.84 10.52 7.46
CA TYR A 44 1.14 10.91 6.23
C TYR A 44 -0.08 11.79 6.53
N SER A 45 -0.01 13.05 6.11
CA SER A 45 -1.14 14.00 6.13
C SER A 45 -1.81 14.17 4.76
N VAL A 46 -1.13 13.78 3.68
CA VAL A 46 -1.58 13.91 2.29
C VAL A 46 -1.70 12.54 1.62
N PHE A 47 -2.90 12.15 1.21
CA PHE A 47 -3.18 10.80 0.70
C PHE A 47 -3.15 10.69 -0.84
N ARG A 48 -2.16 11.31 -1.50
CA ARG A 48 -2.05 11.29 -2.98
C ARG A 48 -1.23 10.08 -3.45
N PRO A 49 -1.50 9.51 -4.64
CA PRO A 49 -0.75 8.36 -5.15
C PRO A 49 0.77 8.54 -5.08
N LYS A 50 1.30 9.68 -5.55
CA LYS A 50 2.75 9.98 -5.52
C LYS A 50 3.35 9.96 -4.11
N VAL A 51 2.58 10.40 -3.11
CA VAL A 51 3.02 10.49 -1.71
C VAL A 51 2.97 9.10 -1.05
N LEU A 52 1.89 8.35 -1.30
CA LEU A 52 1.68 7.03 -0.70
C LEU A 52 2.43 5.91 -1.42
N ARG A 53 3.02 6.16 -2.59
CA ARG A 53 3.68 5.15 -3.40
C ARG A 53 4.76 4.36 -2.64
N PRO A 54 5.72 5.01 -1.94
CA PRO A 54 6.75 4.27 -1.19
C PRO A 54 6.16 3.35 -0.12
N LEU A 55 5.10 3.80 0.56
CA LEU A 55 4.39 3.01 1.55
C LEU A 55 3.71 1.79 0.89
N ILE A 56 3.02 2.01 -0.23
CA ILE A 56 2.33 0.96 -0.99
C ILE A 56 3.32 -0.09 -1.50
N ASP A 57 4.46 0.34 -2.05
CA ASP A 57 5.50 -0.57 -2.53
C ASP A 57 6.05 -1.41 -1.37
N ALA A 58 6.30 -0.81 -0.20
CA ALA A 58 6.73 -1.54 0.99
C ALA A 58 5.69 -2.56 1.49
N ILE A 59 4.40 -2.22 1.42
CA ILE A 59 3.31 -3.13 1.78
C ILE A 59 3.27 -4.31 0.81
N ILE A 60 3.38 -4.07 -0.49
CA ILE A 60 3.40 -5.12 -1.52
C ILE A 60 4.56 -6.08 -1.25
N MET A 61 5.78 -5.54 -1.07
CA MET A 61 6.97 -6.36 -0.82
C MET A 61 6.82 -7.20 0.45
N ARG A 62 6.33 -6.61 1.53
CA ARG A 62 6.08 -7.33 2.78
C ARG A 62 5.07 -8.46 2.62
N GLN A 63 4.01 -8.24 1.85
CA GLN A 63 3.00 -9.27 1.62
C GLN A 63 3.55 -10.40 0.74
N ILE A 64 4.34 -10.06 -0.29
CA ILE A 64 5.07 -11.05 -1.09
C ILE A 64 5.98 -11.90 -0.19
N GLU A 65 6.75 -11.29 0.71
CA GLU A 65 7.61 -11.99 1.66
C GLU A 65 6.82 -12.93 2.59
N ARG A 66 5.69 -12.45 3.15
CA ARG A 66 4.82 -13.26 4.03
C ARG A 66 4.12 -14.42 3.32
N HIS A 67 3.89 -14.29 2.01
CA HIS A 67 3.15 -15.25 1.20
C HIS A 67 4.05 -16.00 0.21
N ASN A 68 5.31 -16.29 0.60
CA ASN A 68 6.26 -17.12 -0.15
C ASN A 68 6.48 -16.67 -1.61
N GLY A 69 6.58 -15.36 -1.83
CA GLY A 69 6.83 -14.79 -3.15
C GLY A 69 5.56 -14.48 -3.96
N THR A 70 4.37 -14.57 -3.36
CA THR A 70 3.10 -14.31 -4.07
C THR A 70 2.31 -13.19 -3.44
N LEU A 71 1.58 -12.43 -4.26
CA LEU A 71 0.67 -11.40 -3.77
C LEU A 71 -0.73 -12.01 -3.56
N PRO A 72 -1.37 -11.83 -2.39
CA PRO A 72 -2.68 -12.41 -2.13
C PRO A 72 -3.75 -11.85 -3.08
N LEU A 73 -4.44 -12.76 -3.78
CA LEU A 73 -5.58 -12.46 -4.64
C LEU A 73 -6.80 -12.18 -3.75
N GLY A 74 -7.29 -10.94 -3.75
CA GLY A 74 -8.40 -10.51 -2.89
C GLY A 74 -8.19 -9.15 -2.22
N GLY A 75 -6.96 -8.64 -2.28
CA GLY A 75 -6.58 -7.36 -1.69
C GLY A 75 -5.95 -7.50 -0.31
N ILE A 76 -5.33 -6.42 0.13
CA ILE A 76 -4.60 -6.29 1.38
C ILE A 76 -5.38 -5.30 2.25
N VAL A 77 -5.63 -5.66 3.50
CA VAL A 77 -6.15 -4.74 4.51
C VAL A 77 -5.06 -4.59 5.55
N LEU A 78 -4.57 -3.36 5.73
CA LEU A 78 -3.58 -3.11 6.78
C LEU A 78 -4.22 -3.24 8.15
N ASP A 79 -3.55 -4.00 9.01
CA ASP A 79 -3.77 -3.95 10.45
C ASP A 79 -2.68 -3.11 11.16
N GLU A 80 -2.77 -3.01 12.49
CA GLU A 80 -1.79 -2.26 13.28
C GLU A 80 -0.41 -2.92 13.34
N ALA A 81 -0.35 -4.26 13.24
CA ALA A 81 0.92 -5.01 13.22
C ALA A 81 1.66 -4.82 11.88
N ASP A 82 0.94 -4.46 10.82
CA ASP A 82 1.52 -4.14 9.53
C ASP A 82 2.27 -2.82 9.50
N LEU A 83 2.12 -1.95 10.51
CA LEU A 83 2.69 -0.60 10.52
C LEU A 83 4.18 -0.55 10.89
N ASP A 84 4.67 -1.54 11.63
CA ASP A 84 6.05 -1.52 12.12
C ASP A 84 7.05 -1.63 10.96
N GLY A 85 8.09 -0.81 10.95
CA GLY A 85 9.08 -0.77 9.87
C GLY A 85 8.57 -0.31 8.49
N LEU A 86 7.32 0.18 8.38
CA LEU A 86 6.86 0.82 7.15
C LEU A 86 7.48 2.22 6.98
N PRO A 87 7.67 2.68 5.73
CA PRO A 87 8.18 4.02 5.46
C PRO A 87 7.33 5.09 6.15
N ARG A 88 8.00 6.04 6.80
CA ARG A 88 7.37 7.22 7.37
C ARG A 88 7.44 8.38 6.38
N TYR A 89 6.45 9.24 6.41
CA TYR A 89 6.48 10.48 5.65
C TYR A 89 7.20 11.55 6.47
N GLU A 90 8.44 11.85 6.10
CA GLU A 90 9.19 13.01 6.55
C GLU A 90 9.04 14.07 5.46
N GLY A 91 8.17 15.04 5.71
CA GLY A 91 7.70 16.01 4.70
C GLY A 91 8.78 16.87 4.08
#